data_AF-A0A176RY73-F1
#
_entry.id   AF-A0A176RY73-F1
#
_cell.length_a   1.000
_cell.length_b   1.000
_cell.length_c   1.000
_cell.angle_alpha   90.00
_cell.angle_beta   90.00
_cell.angle_gamma   90.00
#
_symmetry.space_group_name_H-M   'P 1'
#
loop_
_entity.id
_entity.type
_entity.pdbx_description
1 polymer ?
#
loop_
_entity_poly.entity_id
_entity_poly.type
_entity_poly.pdbx_seq_one_letter_code
_entity_poly.pdbx_strand_id
1 'polypeptide(L)'
;TLSHNDLLKQLELEGFYSHILTVNIEGEVEKVVLKDLQRHPYRPAVMHLDLQRVSETQKLHMRVPLHFLNENQCVGVKQGGGVVSHHMTEVEISCLPKDLPEFIDVDLVNIKLNEIVHLSDLVLPEAVELLHGSEHNLAVVSVHLARGDKADEEEEAQAQEGAAAEAEEKKGD
;
A
#
# COMPACT_ATOMS: atom_id res chain seq x y z
N THR A 1 1.54 33.14 -3.28
CA THR A 1 2.49 32.08 -3.71
C THR A 1 2.75 31.17 -2.53
N LEU A 2 2.74 29.86 -2.72
CA LEU A 2 2.98 28.89 -1.64
C LEU A 2 4.48 28.67 -1.44
N SER A 3 4.91 28.54 -0.19
CA SER A 3 6.29 28.20 0.16
C SER A 3 6.59 26.75 -0.21
N HIS A 4 7.60 26.53 -1.06
CA HIS A 4 7.94 25.20 -1.56
C HIS A 4 8.39 24.25 -0.43
N ASN A 5 9.16 24.75 0.52
CA ASN A 5 9.66 23.93 1.64
C ASN A 5 8.53 23.50 2.58
N ASP A 6 7.54 24.35 2.79
CA ASP A 6 6.41 24.01 3.67
C ASP A 6 5.48 23.02 2.98
N LEU A 7 5.29 23.16 1.66
CA LEU A 7 4.57 22.16 0.86
C LEU A 7 5.27 20.79 0.87
N LEU A 8 6.59 20.75 0.74
CA LEU A 8 7.32 19.48 0.77
C LEU A 8 7.15 18.75 2.11
N LYS A 9 7.24 19.47 3.23
CA LYS A 9 7.00 18.89 4.56
C LYS A 9 5.56 18.40 4.73
N GLN A 10 4.59 19.14 4.20
CA GLN A 10 3.20 18.71 4.25
C GLN A 10 2.94 17.48 3.39
N LEU A 11 3.60 17.36 2.24
CA LEU A 11 3.53 16.21 1.35
C LEU A 11 4.21 14.93 1.88
N GLU A 12 5.04 15.04 2.91
CA GLU A 12 5.57 13.89 3.65
C GLU A 12 4.53 13.27 4.58
N LEU A 13 3.48 14.00 4.93
CA LEU A 13 2.37 13.46 5.72
C LEU A 13 1.46 12.64 4.79
N GLU A 14 1.28 11.36 5.12
CA GLU A 14 0.51 10.42 4.31
C GLU A 14 -0.96 10.87 4.14
N GLY A 15 -1.55 11.41 5.21
CA GLY A 15 -2.92 11.94 5.19
C GLY A 15 -3.10 13.24 4.40
N PHE A 16 -2.05 13.87 3.87
CA PHE A 16 -2.18 15.16 3.18
C PHE A 16 -3.05 15.08 1.91
N TYR A 17 -3.04 13.93 1.24
CA TYR A 17 -3.86 13.66 0.06
C TYR A 17 -5.35 13.52 0.40
N SER A 18 -5.66 13.11 1.62
CA SER A 18 -7.00 12.86 2.14
C SER A 18 -7.44 13.92 3.15
N HIS A 19 -6.80 15.10 3.19
CA HIS A 19 -7.12 16.16 4.15
C HIS A 19 -7.81 17.36 3.48
N ILE A 20 -8.73 18.01 4.23
CA ILE A 20 -9.33 19.28 3.81
C ILE A 20 -8.38 20.41 4.21
N LEU A 21 -7.77 21.02 3.20
CA LEU A 21 -6.87 22.14 3.36
C LEU A 21 -7.66 23.46 3.41
N THR A 22 -7.21 24.37 4.25
CA THR A 22 -7.73 25.74 4.29
C THR A 22 -6.71 26.65 3.63
N VAL A 23 -7.06 27.20 2.46
CA VAL A 23 -6.17 28.08 1.69
C VAL A 23 -6.70 29.50 1.75
N ASN A 24 -5.81 30.45 2.04
CA ASN A 24 -6.11 31.87 1.98
C ASN A 24 -5.64 32.44 0.64
N ILE A 25 -6.58 32.88 -0.18
CA ILE A 25 -6.34 33.53 -1.46
C ILE A 25 -6.76 34.98 -1.31
N GLU A 26 -5.79 35.90 -1.30
CA GLU A 26 -6.03 37.35 -1.29
C GLU A 26 -6.96 37.85 -0.15
N GLY A 27 -7.00 37.13 0.98
CA GLY A 27 -7.82 37.45 2.15
C GLY A 27 -9.10 36.61 2.28
N GLU A 28 -9.47 35.86 1.24
CA GLU A 28 -10.60 34.92 1.28
C GLU A 28 -10.12 33.53 1.68
N VAL A 29 -10.81 32.95 2.67
CA VAL A 29 -10.49 31.63 3.21
C VAL A 29 -11.40 30.60 2.54
N GLU A 30 -10.80 29.70 1.75
CA GLU A 30 -11.51 28.62 1.09
C GLU A 30 -11.06 27.23 1.58
N LYS A 31 -12.01 26.30 1.66
CA LYS A 31 -11.74 24.89 1.91
C LYS A 31 -11.50 24.18 0.58
N VAL A 32 -10.34 23.55 0.44
CA VAL A 32 -9.92 22.86 -0.77
C VAL A 32 -9.35 21.49 -0.43
N VAL A 33 -9.38 20.57 -1.37
CA VAL A 33 -8.73 19.26 -1.31
C VAL A 33 -7.71 19.18 -2.44
N LEU A 34 -6.64 18.41 -2.22
CA LEU A 34 -5.64 18.14 -3.25
C LEU A 34 -6.22 17.13 -4.25
N LYS A 35 -6.35 17.56 -5.51
CA LYS A 35 -6.88 16.73 -6.59
C LYS A 35 -5.77 16.02 -7.36
N ASP A 36 -4.76 16.78 -7.75
CA ASP A 36 -3.62 16.26 -8.51
C ASP A 36 -2.33 16.99 -8.10
N LEU A 37 -1.22 16.29 -8.21
CA LEU A 37 0.11 16.77 -7.86
C LEU A 37 1.11 16.29 -8.89
N GLN A 38 1.71 17.23 -9.61
CA GLN A 38 2.76 16.92 -10.55
C GLN A 38 4.12 17.10 -9.88
N ARG A 39 4.85 16.00 -9.76
CA ARG A 39 6.22 15.97 -9.24
C ARG A 39 7.21 15.87 -10.39
N HIS A 40 8.37 16.49 -10.22
CA HIS A 40 9.47 16.32 -11.15
C HIS A 40 10.04 14.89 -11.02
N PRO A 41 10.26 14.15 -12.12
CA PRO A 41 10.64 12.73 -12.06
C PRO A 41 12.04 12.49 -11.45
N TYR A 42 12.97 13.44 -11.64
CA TYR A 42 14.35 13.33 -11.15
C TYR A 42 14.67 14.15 -9.88
N ARG A 43 13.99 15.26 -9.63
CA ARG A 43 14.30 16.17 -8.52
C ARG A 43 13.14 16.14 -7.52
N PRO A 44 13.39 16.26 -6.21
CA PRO A 44 12.33 16.35 -5.20
C PRO A 44 11.70 17.75 -5.25
N ALA A 45 10.99 18.04 -6.33
CA ALA A 45 10.34 19.33 -6.59
C ALA A 45 8.92 19.11 -7.11
N VAL A 46 7.97 19.78 -6.48
CA VAL A 46 6.59 19.93 -6.97
C VAL A 46 6.55 20.95 -8.10
N MET A 47 6.01 20.55 -9.25
CA MET A 47 5.86 21.38 -10.46
C MET A 47 4.48 22.03 -10.53
N HIS A 48 3.43 21.28 -10.20
CA HIS A 48 2.04 21.73 -10.23
C HIS A 48 1.26 21.14 -9.06
N LEU A 49 0.32 21.93 -8.54
CA LEU A 49 -0.59 21.54 -7.47
C LEU A 49 -2.00 21.92 -7.90
N ASP A 50 -2.86 20.93 -8.12
CA ASP A 50 -4.26 21.12 -8.42
C ASP A 50 -5.08 21.02 -7.15
N LEU A 51 -5.71 22.15 -6.79
CA LEU A 51 -6.60 22.25 -5.65
C LEU A 51 -8.05 22.31 -6.13
N GLN A 52 -8.89 21.46 -5.56
CA GLN A 52 -10.31 21.43 -5.83
C GLN A 52 -11.07 22.02 -4.65
N ARG A 53 -11.93 23.01 -4.90
CA ARG A 53 -12.80 23.58 -3.89
C ARG A 53 -13.82 22.55 -3.41
N VAL A 54 -13.98 22.46 -2.09
CA VAL A 54 -14.86 21.51 -1.44
C VAL A 54 -16.24 22.15 -1.20
N SER A 55 -17.29 21.48 -1.66
CA SER A 55 -18.68 21.80 -1.28
C SER A 55 -19.20 20.71 -0.33
N GLU A 56 -19.83 21.10 0.77
CA GLU A 56 -20.33 20.15 1.79
C GLU A 56 -21.43 19.20 1.26
N THR A 57 -22.02 19.52 0.11
CA THR A 57 -23.13 18.78 -0.49
C THR A 57 -22.70 17.82 -1.61
N GLN A 58 -21.45 17.89 -2.07
CA GLN A 58 -21.00 17.11 -3.21
C GLN A 58 -20.09 15.96 -2.76
N LYS A 59 -20.31 14.77 -3.32
CA LYS A 59 -19.41 13.63 -3.15
C LYS A 59 -18.04 13.96 -3.76
N LEU A 60 -16.98 13.67 -3.00
CA LEU A 60 -15.60 13.83 -3.42
C LEU A 60 -14.99 12.47 -3.73
N HIS A 61 -14.11 12.45 -4.72
CA HIS A 61 -13.33 11.29 -5.09
C HIS A 61 -11.88 11.55 -4.73
N MET A 62 -11.30 10.70 -3.88
CA MET A 62 -9.91 10.83 -3.48
C MET A 62 -9.27 9.51 -3.10
N ARG A 63 -7.94 9.52 -3.05
CA ARG A 63 -7.11 8.40 -2.62
C ARG A 63 -6.83 8.53 -1.15
N VAL A 64 -7.13 7.48 -0.40
CA VAL A 64 -6.85 7.39 1.04
C VAL A 64 -5.82 6.29 1.27
N PRO A 65 -4.76 6.56 2.05
CA PRO A 65 -3.75 5.57 2.39
C PRO A 65 -4.31 4.46 3.29
N LEU A 66 -3.78 3.26 3.13
CA LEU A 66 -4.05 2.10 3.96
C LEU A 66 -2.96 1.93 5.01
N HIS A 67 -3.34 1.77 6.26
CA HIS A 67 -2.45 1.46 7.37
C HIS A 67 -2.56 -0.02 7.73
N PHE A 68 -1.45 -0.74 7.62
CA PHE A 68 -1.40 -2.17 7.93
C PHE A 68 -1.05 -2.36 9.40
N LEU A 69 -2.00 -2.87 10.17
CA LEU A 69 -1.78 -3.18 11.57
C LEU A 69 -1.30 -4.62 11.73
N ASN A 70 -0.43 -4.82 12.71
CA ASN A 70 0.00 -6.14 13.17
C ASN A 70 0.71 -7.03 12.13
N GLU A 71 1.38 -6.45 11.12
CA GLU A 71 2.19 -7.18 10.12
C GLU A 71 3.12 -8.22 10.76
N ASN A 72 3.84 -7.81 11.81
CA ASN A 72 4.79 -8.68 12.54
C ASN A 72 4.11 -9.74 13.41
N GLN A 73 2.82 -9.58 13.73
CA GLN A 73 2.06 -10.52 14.56
C GLN A 73 1.15 -11.46 13.78
N CYS A 74 1.05 -11.25 12.46
CA CYS A 74 0.31 -12.09 11.55
C CYS A 74 0.70 -13.57 11.70
N VAL A 75 -0.30 -14.45 11.78
CA VAL A 75 -0.12 -15.90 11.90
C VAL A 75 0.72 -16.45 10.74
N GLY A 76 0.48 -15.98 9.51
CA GLY A 76 1.23 -16.40 8.33
C GLY A 76 2.72 -16.04 8.37
N VAL A 77 3.08 -14.93 9.02
CA VAL A 77 4.49 -14.50 9.18
C VAL A 77 5.15 -15.25 10.33
N LYS A 78 4.51 -15.26 11.51
CA LYS A 78 5.09 -15.88 12.73
C LYS A 78 5.16 -17.40 12.70
N GLN A 79 4.14 -18.08 12.16
CA GLN A 79 4.08 -19.54 12.15
C GLN A 79 4.55 -20.13 10.81
N GLY A 80 4.38 -19.38 9.72
CA GLY A 80 4.63 -19.86 8.36
C GLY A 80 5.91 -19.35 7.70
N GLY A 81 6.65 -18.43 8.34
CA GLY A 81 7.82 -17.80 7.71
C GLY A 81 7.48 -16.99 6.45
N GLY A 82 6.22 -16.58 6.31
CA GLY A 82 5.76 -15.80 5.16
C GLY A 82 6.20 -14.34 5.22
N VAL A 83 6.25 -13.70 4.06
CA VAL A 83 6.47 -12.26 3.88
C VAL A 83 5.15 -11.64 3.44
N VAL A 84 4.84 -10.47 4.02
CA VAL A 84 3.68 -9.66 3.63
C VAL A 84 4.05 -8.87 2.37
N SER A 85 3.24 -9.00 1.33
CA SER A 85 3.36 -8.24 0.08
C SER A 85 2.19 -7.26 -0.03
N HIS A 86 2.50 -5.97 -0.05
CA HIS A 86 1.53 -4.91 -0.27
C HIS A 86 1.36 -4.67 -1.77
N HIS A 87 0.19 -4.99 -2.32
CA HIS A 87 -0.12 -4.74 -3.73
C HIS A 87 -0.67 -3.33 -3.95
N MET A 88 -1.41 -2.81 -2.97
CA MET A 88 -1.97 -1.47 -2.98
C MET A 88 -1.76 -0.83 -1.61
N THR A 89 -1.22 0.37 -1.59
CA THR A 89 -1.02 1.19 -0.37
C THR A 89 -2.08 2.27 -0.23
N GLU A 90 -2.88 2.52 -1.26
CA GLU A 90 -3.90 3.56 -1.33
C GLU A 90 -5.15 3.00 -2.01
N VAL A 91 -6.33 3.46 -1.59
CA VAL A 91 -7.62 3.10 -2.20
C VAL A 91 -8.38 4.36 -2.60
N GLU A 92 -9.02 4.29 -3.76
CA GLU A 92 -9.91 5.34 -4.25
C GLU A 92 -11.31 5.19 -3.64
N ILE A 93 -11.73 6.22 -2.92
CA ILE A 93 -13.02 6.28 -2.24
C ILE A 93 -13.87 7.45 -2.76
N SER A 94 -15.18 7.30 -2.59
CA SER A 94 -16.21 8.30 -2.81
C SER A 94 -16.93 8.56 -1.49
N CYS A 95 -16.77 9.75 -0.92
CA CYS A 95 -17.41 10.11 0.35
C CYS A 95 -17.79 11.59 0.39
N LEU A 96 -18.62 11.96 1.36
CA LEU A 96 -18.87 13.36 1.67
C LEU A 96 -17.65 13.96 2.39
N PRO A 97 -17.40 15.27 2.27
CA PRO A 97 -16.27 15.90 2.94
C PRO A 97 -16.31 15.79 4.47
N LYS A 98 -17.48 15.53 5.06
CA LYS A 98 -17.64 15.38 6.52
C LYS A 98 -17.16 14.04 7.04
N ASP A 99 -17.18 13.03 6.18
CA ASP A 99 -16.91 11.63 6.53
C ASP A 99 -15.56 11.16 5.99
N LEU A 100 -14.66 12.11 5.72
CA LEU A 100 -13.36 11.89 5.12
C LEU A 100 -12.40 11.22 6.12
N PRO A 101 -12.00 9.96 5.92
CA PRO A 101 -10.98 9.34 6.76
C PRO A 101 -9.58 9.76 6.29
N GLU A 102 -8.68 10.01 7.23
CA GLU A 102 -7.27 10.30 6.91
C GLU A 102 -6.52 9.04 6.47
N PHE A 103 -6.86 7.89 7.07
CA PHE A 103 -6.33 6.57 6.75
C PHE A 103 -7.38 5.49 7.00
N ILE A 104 -7.20 4.31 6.40
CA ILE A 104 -8.03 3.12 6.64
C ILE A 104 -7.16 2.03 7.24
N ASP A 105 -7.54 1.54 8.42
CA ASP A 105 -6.82 0.47 9.11
C ASP A 105 -7.17 -0.90 8.52
N VAL A 106 -6.13 -1.69 8.26
CA VAL A 106 -6.24 -3.08 7.78
C VAL A 106 -5.56 -3.99 8.79
N ASP A 107 -6.35 -4.76 9.54
CA ASP A 107 -5.81 -5.69 10.53
C ASP A 107 -5.37 -7.01 9.88
N LEU A 108 -4.08 -7.35 10.05
CA LEU A 108 -3.46 -8.53 9.45
C LEU A 108 -3.28 -9.69 10.45
N VAL A 109 -3.74 -9.59 11.71
CA VAL A 109 -3.47 -10.60 12.76
C VAL A 109 -3.85 -12.01 12.36
N ASN A 110 -5.05 -12.20 11.79
CA ASN A 110 -5.64 -13.52 11.59
C ASN A 110 -5.33 -14.15 10.24
N ILE A 111 -4.53 -13.49 9.40
CA ILE A 111 -4.25 -13.92 8.02
C ILE A 111 -3.28 -15.10 8.02
N LYS A 112 -3.61 -16.14 7.24
CA LYS A 112 -2.79 -17.33 7.09
C LYS A 112 -1.83 -17.21 5.91
N LEU A 113 -0.92 -18.17 5.84
CA LEU A 113 0.00 -18.27 4.72
C LEU A 113 -0.73 -18.62 3.42
N ASN A 114 -0.38 -17.94 2.32
CA ASN A 114 -1.04 -17.95 1.01
C ASN A 114 -2.47 -17.39 0.98
N GLU A 115 -2.87 -16.64 2.01
CA GLU A 115 -4.14 -15.93 2.02
C GLU A 115 -3.98 -14.51 1.46
N ILE A 116 -5.05 -14.02 0.83
CA ILE A 116 -5.11 -12.73 0.15
C ILE A 116 -6.28 -11.95 0.75
N VAL A 117 -6.01 -10.73 1.21
CA VAL A 117 -7.05 -9.78 1.63
C VAL A 117 -7.54 -9.05 0.40
N HIS A 118 -8.83 -9.15 0.14
CA HIS A 118 -9.46 -8.41 -0.94
C HIS A 118 -10.02 -7.08 -0.46
N LEU A 119 -10.24 -6.19 -1.42
CA LEU A 119 -10.78 -4.85 -1.18
C LEU A 119 -12.18 -4.88 -0.50
N SER A 120 -12.94 -5.95 -0.69
CA SER A 120 -14.25 -6.17 -0.05
C SER A 120 -14.16 -6.59 1.42
N ASP A 121 -13.01 -7.09 1.87
CA ASP A 121 -12.80 -7.54 3.25
C ASP A 121 -12.33 -6.39 4.17
N LEU A 122 -12.18 -5.19 3.61
CA LEU A 122 -11.76 -4.00 4.34
C LEU A 122 -12.90 -3.47 5.21
N VAL A 123 -12.56 -3.10 6.45
CA VAL A 123 -13.48 -2.44 7.37
C VAL A 123 -13.60 -0.97 6.96
N LEU A 124 -14.66 -0.65 6.22
CA LEU A 124 -14.94 0.71 5.79
C LEU A 124 -15.88 1.42 6.79
N PRO A 125 -15.64 2.69 7.12
CA PRO A 125 -16.61 3.49 7.87
C PRO A 125 -17.90 3.70 7.06
N GLU A 126 -19.04 3.78 7.76
CA GLU A 126 -20.41 3.64 7.20
C GLU A 126 -20.77 4.59 6.04
N ALA A 127 -20.02 5.67 5.83
CA ALA A 127 -20.29 6.71 4.83
C ALA A 127 -19.31 6.71 3.64
N VAL A 128 -18.44 5.71 3.52
CA VAL A 128 -17.41 5.63 2.48
C VAL A 128 -17.77 4.57 1.44
N GLU A 129 -17.94 5.00 0.18
CA GLU A 129 -18.16 4.10 -0.95
C GLU A 129 -16.85 3.84 -1.70
N LEU A 130 -16.59 2.59 -2.07
CA LEU A 130 -15.46 2.26 -2.94
C LEU A 130 -15.80 2.62 -4.39
N LEU A 131 -14.88 3.31 -5.07
CA LEU A 131 -15.06 3.66 -6.49
C LEU A 131 -14.96 2.44 -7.42
N HIS A 132 -14.14 1.47 -7.04
CA HIS A 132 -14.05 0.18 -7.69
C HIS A 132 -15.29 -0.61 -7.25
N GLY A 133 -16.29 -0.72 -8.12
CA GLY A 133 -17.54 -1.39 -7.79
C GLY A 133 -17.33 -2.78 -7.18
N SER A 134 -18.31 -3.28 -6.44
CA SER A 134 -18.30 -4.56 -5.70
C SER A 134 -17.88 -5.81 -6.50
N GLU A 135 -17.75 -5.68 -7.82
CA GLU A 135 -17.30 -6.72 -8.76
C GLU A 135 -15.75 -6.80 -8.85
N HIS A 136 -15.03 -5.75 -8.45
CA HIS A 136 -13.57 -5.66 -8.53
C HIS A 136 -12.90 -5.97 -7.19
N ASN A 137 -12.80 -7.26 -6.87
CA ASN A 137 -12.05 -7.77 -5.71
C ASN A 137 -10.53 -7.72 -5.95
N LEU A 138 -9.98 -6.52 -6.01
CA LEU A 138 -8.52 -6.30 -6.08
C LEU A 138 -7.86 -6.85 -4.81
N ALA A 139 -6.72 -7.51 -4.98
CA ALA A 139 -5.89 -7.96 -3.88
C ALA A 139 -5.18 -6.75 -3.27
N VAL A 140 -5.36 -6.54 -1.97
CA VAL A 140 -4.76 -5.41 -1.23
C VAL A 140 -3.45 -5.86 -0.58
N VAL A 141 -3.51 -6.97 0.16
CA VAL A 141 -2.37 -7.60 0.82
C VAL A 141 -2.38 -9.09 0.55
N SER A 142 -1.21 -9.67 0.34
CA SER A 142 -1.05 -11.11 0.33
C SER A 142 0.11 -11.56 1.18
N VAL A 143 -0.01 -12.74 1.78
CA VAL A 143 1.05 -13.35 2.57
C VAL A 143 1.58 -14.56 1.80
N HIS A 144 2.84 -14.53 1.39
CA HIS A 144 3.47 -15.61 0.62
C HIS A 144 4.72 -16.11 1.30
N LEU A 145 5.11 -17.36 1.04
CA LEU A 145 6.41 -17.88 1.49
C LEU A 145 7.54 -17.06 0.86
N ALA A 146 8.52 -16.64 1.67
CA ALA A 146 9.77 -16.13 1.13
C ALA A 146 10.37 -17.22 0.24
N ARG A 147 10.61 -16.92 -1.03
CA ARG A 147 11.30 -17.83 -1.97
C ARG A 147 12.81 -17.87 -1.67
N GLY A 148 13.17 -18.12 -0.41
CA GLY A 148 14.55 -18.16 0.10
C GLY A 148 14.93 -19.50 0.72
N ASP A 149 14.01 -20.21 1.38
CA ASP A 149 14.37 -21.47 2.07
C ASP A 149 14.35 -22.73 1.19
N LYS A 150 13.88 -22.66 -0.05
CA LYS A 150 13.97 -23.80 -0.99
C LYS A 150 15.18 -23.76 -1.91
N ALA A 151 15.97 -22.69 -1.89
CA ALA A 151 17.19 -22.63 -2.68
C ALA A 151 18.38 -23.30 -1.98
N ASP A 152 18.41 -23.33 -0.63
CA ASP A 152 19.52 -23.93 0.12
C ASP A 152 19.40 -25.46 0.25
N GLU A 153 18.19 -26.03 0.25
CA GLU A 153 18.02 -27.49 0.32
C GLU A 153 18.23 -28.21 -1.04
N GLU A 154 18.07 -27.50 -2.18
CA GLU A 154 18.33 -28.09 -3.51
C GLU A 154 19.82 -28.07 -3.89
N GLU A 155 20.63 -27.20 -3.29
CA GLU A 155 22.07 -27.11 -3.54
C GLU A 155 22.87 -28.16 -2.74
N GLU A 156 22.42 -28.55 -1.53
CA GLU A 156 23.03 -29.66 -0.79
C GLU A 156 22.70 -31.05 -1.37
N ALA A 157 21.55 -31.22 -2.03
CA ALA A 157 21.19 -32.48 -2.67
C ALA A 157 22.01 -32.75 -3.95
N GLN A 158 22.34 -31.72 -4.73
CA GLN A 158 23.17 -31.87 -5.94
C GLN A 158 24.65 -32.07 -5.63
N ALA A 159 25.14 -31.62 -4.47
CA ALA A 159 26.52 -31.85 -4.04
C ALA A 159 26.80 -33.31 -3.62
N GLN A 160 25.77 -34.06 -3.17
CA GLN A 160 25.92 -35.48 -2.80
C GLN A 160 25.83 -36.44 -3.99
N GLU A 161 25.10 -36.11 -5.05
CA GLU A 161 25.06 -36.94 -6.28
C GLU A 161 26.34 -36.79 -7.14
N GLY A 162 27.01 -35.63 -7.11
CA GLY A 162 28.27 -35.43 -7.83
C GLY A 162 29.44 -36.24 -7.26
N ALA A 163 29.48 -36.47 -5.95
CA ALA A 163 30.57 -37.21 -5.29
C ALA A 163 30.45 -38.74 -5.41
N ALA A 164 29.28 -39.27 -5.76
CA ALA A 164 29.08 -40.71 -5.97
C ALA A 164 29.48 -41.16 -7.39
N ALA A 165 29.42 -40.26 -8.38
CA ALA A 165 29.75 -40.59 -9.77
C ALA A 165 31.27 -40.67 -10.05
N GLU A 166 32.13 -39.95 -9.30
CA GLU A 166 33.60 -40.01 -9.50
C GLU A 166 34.28 -41.24 -8.85
N ALA A 167 33.56 -42.05 -8.07
CA ALA A 167 34.13 -43.24 -7.42
C ALA A 167 34.02 -44.53 -8.26
N GLU A 168 33.13 -44.60 -9.26
CA GLU A 168 32.95 -45.81 -10.08
C GLU A 168 33.84 -45.87 -11.34
N GLU A 169 34.46 -44.76 -11.79
CA GLU A 169 35.27 -44.77 -13.02
C GLU A 169 36.76 -45.13 -12.81
N LYS A 170 37.19 -45.52 -11.59
CA LYS A 170 38.57 -45.97 -11.31
C LYS A 170 38.75 -47.47 -11.02
N LYS A 171 37.72 -48.29 -11.29
CA LYS A 171 37.80 -49.74 -11.09
C LYS A 171 37.29 -50.54 -12.29
N GLY A 172 37.78 -50.18 -13.48
CA GLY A 172 37.68 -50.98 -14.70
C GLY A 172 39.05 -51.05 -15.35
N ASP A 173 39.90 -51.93 -14.81
CA ASP A 173 41.00 -52.58 -15.53
C ASP A 173 40.41 -53.66 -16.44
#